data_AF-A0A662IF12-F1
#
_entry.id   AF-A0A662IF12-F1
#
_cell.length_a   1.000
_cell.length_b   1.000
_cell.length_c   1.000
_cell.angle_alpha   90.00
_cell.angle_beta   90.00
_cell.angle_gamma   90.00
#
_symmetry.space_group_name_H-M   'P 1'
#
loop_
_entity.id
_entity.type
_entity.pdbx_description
1 polymer ?
#
loop_
_entity_poly.entity_id
_entity_poly.type
_entity_poly.pdbx_seq_one_letter_code
_entity_poly.pdbx_strand_id
1 'polypeptide(L)'
;MPHELPGPRSRVPAIWIARPECLRCGLCCIDTEMILTPSDIARLEALGFKREYFTVRDGRLYRLRNVDGRCVFFRNGRCVVYEYRPIGCSMYPIVIDAESGEVTVDEACPLAHTTSDAELERAKRYARLILAELGLKGVKR
;
A
#
# COMPACT_ATOMS: atom_id res chain seq x y z
N MET A 1 13.61 6.56 -13.62
CA MET A 1 13.12 7.02 -12.30
C MET A 1 13.91 6.27 -11.27
N PRO A 2 14.71 6.94 -10.42
CA PRO A 2 15.63 6.25 -9.53
C PRO A 2 14.87 5.32 -8.58
N HIS A 3 15.53 4.24 -8.23
CA HIS A 3 14.98 3.01 -7.67
C HIS A 3 14.66 3.11 -6.17
N GLU A 4 13.99 4.17 -5.74
CA GLU A 4 13.75 4.47 -4.33
C GLU A 4 12.25 4.64 -4.04
N LEU A 5 11.85 4.27 -2.83
CA LEU A 5 10.48 4.47 -2.37
C LEU A 5 10.21 5.97 -2.12
N PRO A 6 8.95 6.42 -2.20
CA PRO A 6 8.62 7.83 -2.12
C PRO A 6 8.94 8.37 -0.72
N GLY A 7 9.83 9.36 -0.67
CA GLY A 7 10.25 9.99 0.56
C GLY A 7 9.18 10.89 1.22
N PRO A 8 9.56 11.59 2.30
CA PRO A 8 8.67 12.49 3.02
C PRO A 8 8.05 13.57 2.12
N ARG A 9 6.76 13.88 2.33
CA ARG A 9 5.97 14.87 1.56
C ARG A 9 5.92 14.64 0.04
N SER A 10 6.32 13.48 -0.45
CA SER A 10 6.21 13.12 -1.87
C SER A 10 4.89 12.41 -2.15
N ARG A 11 4.29 12.61 -3.34
CA ARG A 11 3.15 11.79 -3.76
C ARG A 11 3.64 10.38 -4.07
N VAL A 12 2.83 9.37 -3.76
CA VAL A 12 3.13 7.99 -4.12
C VAL A 12 2.99 7.82 -5.65
N PRO A 13 3.91 7.12 -6.33
CA PRO A 13 3.79 6.87 -7.76
C PRO A 13 2.55 6.02 -8.04
N ALA A 14 1.86 6.34 -9.13
CA ALA A 14 0.84 5.47 -9.66
C ALA A 14 1.51 4.24 -10.30
N ILE A 15 1.54 3.13 -9.56
CA ILE A 15 2.13 1.87 -10.05
C ILE A 15 1.27 1.27 -11.16
N TRP A 16 -0.02 1.58 -11.15
CA TRP A 16 -0.98 1.30 -12.21
C TRP A 16 -1.91 2.51 -12.39
N ILE A 17 -2.66 2.58 -13.49
CA ILE A 17 -3.54 3.72 -13.74
C ILE A 17 -4.82 3.54 -12.91
N ALA A 18 -4.92 4.29 -11.81
CA ALA A 18 -6.11 4.26 -10.96
C ALA A 18 -7.37 4.52 -11.78
N ARG A 19 -8.24 3.51 -11.85
CA ARG A 19 -9.52 3.58 -12.55
C ARG A 19 -10.55 4.31 -11.68
N PRO A 20 -11.60 4.93 -12.26
CA PRO A 20 -12.60 5.69 -11.51
C PRO A 20 -13.26 4.89 -10.37
N GLU A 21 -13.39 3.58 -10.52
CA GLU A 21 -13.98 2.67 -9.52
C GLU A 21 -13.15 2.64 -8.24
N CYS A 22 -11.82 2.72 -8.35
CA CYS A 22 -10.90 2.73 -7.21
C CYS A 22 -11.12 3.96 -6.32
N LEU A 23 -11.49 5.09 -6.92
CA LEU A 23 -11.74 6.35 -6.21
C LEU A 23 -13.08 6.37 -5.45
N ARG A 24 -13.94 5.36 -5.63
CA ARG A 24 -15.31 5.34 -5.11
C ARG A 24 -15.67 4.11 -4.29
N CYS A 25 -15.08 2.94 -4.55
CA CYS A 25 -15.54 1.70 -3.93
C CYS A 25 -15.17 1.58 -2.43
N GLY A 26 -13.99 2.06 -2.03
CA GLY A 26 -13.50 2.00 -0.66
C GLY A 26 -13.23 0.60 -0.11
N LEU A 27 -13.37 -0.46 -0.91
CA LEU A 27 -13.22 -1.86 -0.46
C LEU A 27 -11.84 -2.12 0.15
N CYS A 28 -10.78 -1.56 -0.42
CA CYS A 28 -9.41 -1.70 0.11
C CYS A 28 -9.20 -1.04 1.48
N CYS A 29 -10.16 -0.24 1.97
CA CYS A 29 -10.13 0.40 3.27
C CYS A 29 -10.93 -0.37 4.34
N ILE A 30 -11.67 -1.41 3.98
CA ILE A 30 -12.44 -2.22 4.92
C ILE A 30 -11.52 -3.29 5.49
N ASP A 31 -11.46 -3.39 6.82
CA ASP A 31 -10.67 -4.37 7.58
C ASP A 31 -9.25 -4.57 7.04
N THR A 32 -8.63 -3.48 6.58
CA THR A 32 -7.34 -3.57 5.87
C THR A 32 -6.21 -4.00 6.81
N GLU A 33 -5.41 -4.96 6.35
CA GLU A 33 -4.19 -5.41 7.05
C GLU A 33 -2.92 -4.83 6.41
N MET A 34 -3.05 -3.72 5.68
CA MET A 34 -1.96 -3.13 4.93
C MET A 34 -0.74 -2.83 5.80
N ILE A 35 0.36 -3.53 5.53
CA ILE A 35 1.67 -3.27 6.13
C ILE A 35 2.22 -1.93 5.65
N LEU A 36 2.83 -1.20 6.58
CA LEU A 36 3.44 0.10 6.37
C LEU A 36 4.95 -0.03 6.35
N THR A 37 5.60 0.50 5.32
CA THR A 37 7.04 0.62 5.29
C THR A 37 7.53 1.81 6.13
N PRO A 38 8.80 1.85 6.55
CA PRO A 38 9.38 3.03 7.19
C PRO A 38 9.17 4.33 6.38
N SER A 39 9.32 4.28 5.04
CA SER A 39 9.03 5.40 4.15
C SER A 39 7.57 5.80 4.14
N ASP A 40 6.62 4.85 4.22
CA ASP A 40 5.19 5.17 4.36
C ASP A 40 4.92 5.94 5.64
N ILE A 41 5.48 5.48 6.76
CA ILE A 41 5.31 6.10 8.08
C ILE A 41 5.90 7.52 8.06
N ALA A 42 7.14 7.67 7.60
CA ALA A 42 7.81 8.97 7.52
C ALA A 42 7.04 9.95 6.63
N ARG A 43 6.47 9.46 5.52
CA ARG A 43 5.66 10.27 4.62
C ARG A 43 4.37 10.75 5.26
N LEU A 44 3.64 9.89 5.97
CA LEU A 44 2.41 10.26 6.66
C LEU A 44 2.68 11.19 7.85
N GLU A 45 3.78 10.99 8.58
CA GLU A 45 4.21 11.91 9.65
C GLU A 45 4.55 13.30 9.10
N ALA A 46 5.19 13.37 7.94
CA ALA A 46 5.53 14.63 7.30
C ALA A 46 4.30 15.43 6.82
N LEU A 47 3.12 14.82 6.76
CA LEU A 47 1.82 15.49 6.54
C LEU A 47 1.18 16.00 7.85
N GLY A 48 1.80 15.73 9.01
CA GLY A 48 1.33 16.16 10.32
C GLY A 48 0.55 15.10 11.09
N PHE A 49 0.43 13.87 10.59
CA PHE A 49 -0.22 12.79 11.34
C PHE A 49 0.73 12.23 12.41
N LYS A 50 0.24 12.05 13.64
CA LYS A 50 0.99 11.35 14.70
C LYS A 50 1.04 9.86 14.40
N ARG A 51 2.16 9.19 14.62
CA ARG A 51 2.33 7.75 14.32
C ARG A 51 1.26 6.87 14.96
N GLU A 52 0.89 7.16 16.20
CA GLU A 52 -0.07 6.37 16.99
C GLU A 52 -1.51 6.51 16.47
N TYR A 53 -1.77 7.56 15.68
CA TYR A 53 -3.06 7.77 15.04
C TYR A 53 -3.30 6.76 13.92
N PHE A 54 -2.27 6.41 13.15
CA PHE A 54 -2.44 5.63 11.93
C PHE A 54 -1.75 4.28 11.89
N THR A 55 -0.92 3.97 12.88
CA THR A 55 -0.23 2.69 12.96
C THR A 55 -0.77 1.82 14.09
N VAL A 56 -0.74 0.51 13.86
CA VAL A 56 -0.81 -0.53 14.89
C VAL A 56 0.40 -1.43 14.69
N ARG A 57 1.02 -1.83 15.80
CA ARG A 57 2.18 -2.74 15.74
C ARG A 57 1.69 -4.17 15.52
N ASP A 58 2.30 -4.85 14.56
CA ASP A 58 2.01 -6.23 14.20
C ASP A 58 3.32 -7.02 14.16
N GLY A 59 3.63 -7.68 15.29
CA GLY A 59 4.94 -8.25 15.54
C GLY A 59 6.08 -7.24 15.40
N ARG A 60 6.91 -7.43 14.36
CA ARG A 60 8.05 -6.56 14.03
C ARG A 60 7.70 -5.43 13.07
N LEU A 61 6.51 -5.47 12.47
CA LEU A 61 6.07 -4.53 11.44
C LEU A 61 5.02 -3.57 12.00
N TYR A 62 4.68 -2.57 11.19
CA TYR A 62 3.52 -1.72 11.43
C TYR A 62 2.50 -1.97 10.33
N ARG A 63 1.22 -1.89 10.69
CA ARG A 63 0.11 -1.90 9.74
C ARG A 63 -0.80 -0.70 9.94
N LEU A 64 -1.61 -0.40 8.93
CA LEU A 64 -2.64 0.63 9.04
C LEU A 64 -3.61 0.32 10.18
N ARG A 65 -3.91 1.35 10.97
CA ARG A 65 -4.91 1.29 12.03
C ARG A 65 -6.31 1.28 11.43
N ASN A 66 -7.16 0.39 11.93
CA ASN A 66 -8.59 0.42 11.71
C ASN A 66 -9.35 0.99 12.92
N VAL A 67 -10.45 1.68 12.65
CA VAL A 67 -11.46 2.14 13.61
C VAL A 67 -12.81 1.71 13.04
N ASP A 68 -13.59 0.96 13.82
CA ASP A 68 -14.91 0.42 13.40
C ASP A 68 -14.86 -0.33 12.06
N GLY A 69 -13.86 -1.23 11.94
CA GLY A 69 -13.65 -2.07 10.76
C GLY A 69 -13.18 -1.33 9.51
N ARG A 70 -12.70 -0.08 9.65
CA ARG A 70 -12.25 0.74 8.51
C ARG A 70 -10.94 1.45 8.78
N CYS A 71 -10.13 1.62 7.72
CA CYS A 71 -8.88 2.36 7.78
C CYS A 71 -9.12 3.76 8.37
N VAL A 72 -8.25 4.19 9.28
CA VAL A 72 -8.39 5.49 9.96
C VAL A 72 -8.41 6.69 9.00
N PHE A 73 -7.85 6.53 7.79
CA PHE A 73 -7.85 7.54 6.74
C PHE A 73 -9.08 7.50 5.83
N PHE A 74 -9.97 6.51 5.99
CA PHE A 74 -11.21 6.43 5.22
C PHE A 74 -12.29 7.29 5.89
N ARG A 75 -12.67 8.38 5.22
CA ARG A 75 -13.67 9.35 5.71
C ARG A 75 -14.61 9.72 4.57
N ASN A 76 -15.92 9.75 4.84
CA ASN A 76 -16.94 10.15 3.87
C ASN A 76 -16.81 9.44 2.51
N GLY A 77 -16.56 8.13 2.53
CA GLY A 77 -16.46 7.31 1.32
C GLY A 77 -15.14 7.43 0.55
N ARG A 78 -14.13 8.14 1.07
CA ARG A 78 -12.84 8.33 0.37
C ARG A 78 -11.65 8.26 1.31
N CYS A 79 -10.49 7.89 0.75
CA CYS A 79 -9.21 7.98 1.44
C CYS A 79 -8.71 9.44 1.46
N VAL A 80 -8.59 10.03 2.65
CA VAL A 80 -8.17 11.44 2.79
C VAL A 80 -6.69 11.69 2.48
N VAL A 81 -5.88 10.62 2.45
CA VAL A 81 -4.45 10.67 2.09
C VAL A 81 -4.19 10.00 0.75
N TYR A 82 -5.17 9.95 -0.17
CA TYR A 82 -5.08 9.15 -1.40
C TYR A 82 -3.80 9.39 -2.22
N GLU A 83 -3.35 10.64 -2.36
CA GLU A 83 -2.12 10.98 -3.11
C GLU A 83 -0.82 10.61 -2.37
N TYR A 84 -0.90 10.40 -1.06
CA TYR A 84 0.21 10.11 -0.16
C TYR A 84 0.12 8.72 0.50
N ARG A 85 -0.84 7.91 0.04
CA ARG A 85 -1.19 6.63 0.64
C ARG A 85 0.03 5.70 0.73
N PRO A 86 0.02 4.70 1.62
CA PRO A 86 1.07 3.69 1.69
C PRO A 86 1.35 3.07 0.32
N ILE A 87 2.60 2.71 0.06
CA ILE A 87 3.01 2.15 -1.23
C ILE A 87 2.22 0.87 -1.54
N GLY A 88 1.93 0.03 -0.56
CA GLY A 88 1.05 -1.13 -0.72
C GLY A 88 -0.38 -0.75 -1.16
N CYS A 89 -0.99 0.28 -0.57
CA CYS A 89 -2.28 0.80 -1.03
C CYS A 89 -2.22 1.39 -2.46
N SER A 90 -1.05 1.82 -2.92
CA SER A 90 -0.88 2.31 -4.29
C SER A 90 -0.77 1.22 -5.34
N MET A 91 -0.41 0.00 -4.92
CA MET A 91 -0.34 -1.18 -5.79
C MET A 91 -1.67 -1.90 -5.91
N TYR A 92 -2.50 -1.87 -4.86
CA TYR A 92 -3.79 -2.57 -4.84
C TYR A 92 -4.61 -2.29 -6.13
N PRO A 93 -5.08 -3.31 -6.86
CA PRO A 93 -5.30 -4.71 -6.44
C PRO A 93 -4.06 -5.61 -6.44
N ILE A 94 -2.92 -5.11 -6.86
CA ILE A 94 -1.68 -5.88 -6.90
C ILE A 94 -1.11 -5.98 -5.47
N VAL A 95 -0.90 -7.20 -4.98
CA VAL A 95 -0.42 -7.49 -3.63
C VAL A 95 0.88 -8.32 -3.67
N ILE A 96 1.65 -8.24 -2.59
CA ILE A 96 2.87 -9.04 -2.42
C ILE A 96 2.54 -10.21 -1.51
N ASP A 97 2.78 -11.42 -2.00
CA ASP A 97 2.76 -12.60 -1.16
C ASP A 97 3.98 -12.58 -0.23
N ALA A 98 3.76 -12.53 1.08
CA ALA A 98 4.83 -12.33 2.06
C ALA A 98 5.75 -13.56 2.18
N GLU A 99 5.28 -14.75 1.83
CA GLU A 99 6.04 -16.00 1.92
C GLU A 99 7.00 -16.16 0.74
N SER A 100 6.48 -16.04 -0.48
CA SER A 100 7.23 -16.18 -1.73
C SER A 100 7.93 -14.90 -2.16
N GLY A 101 7.45 -13.74 -1.71
CA GLY A 101 7.86 -12.43 -2.23
C GLY A 101 7.35 -12.14 -3.65
N GLU A 102 6.49 -13.00 -4.20
CA GLU A 102 5.91 -12.83 -5.52
C GLU A 102 4.76 -11.83 -5.49
N VAL A 103 4.46 -11.30 -6.67
CA VAL A 103 3.36 -10.35 -6.86
C VAL A 103 2.17 -11.11 -7.42
N THR A 104 1.02 -10.98 -6.77
CA THR A 104 -0.26 -11.54 -7.20
C THR A 104 -1.34 -10.46 -7.25
N VAL A 105 -2.55 -10.82 -7.69
CA VAL A 105 -3.70 -9.92 -7.79
C VAL A 105 -4.77 -10.39 -6.82
N ASP A 106 -5.26 -9.49 -5.98
CA ASP A 106 -6.40 -9.76 -5.12
C ASP A 106 -7.71 -9.78 -5.92
N GLU A 107 -8.29 -10.96 -6.08
CA GLU A 107 -9.54 -11.20 -6.81
C GLU A 107 -10.77 -10.56 -6.15
N ALA A 108 -10.70 -10.19 -4.87
CA ALA A 108 -11.78 -9.46 -4.19
C ALA A 108 -11.96 -8.05 -4.75
N CYS A 109 -10.95 -7.49 -5.42
CA CYS A 109 -11.05 -6.21 -6.06
C CYS A 109 -11.80 -6.31 -7.39
N PRO A 110 -12.83 -5.48 -7.65
CA PRO A 110 -13.50 -5.42 -8.95
C PRO A 110 -12.57 -5.13 -10.12
N LEU A 111 -11.38 -4.59 -9.85
CA LEU A 111 -10.38 -4.23 -10.85
C LEU A 111 -9.38 -5.36 -11.14
N ALA A 112 -9.47 -6.51 -10.46
CA ALA A 112 -8.54 -7.63 -10.58
C ALA A 112 -8.37 -8.06 -12.04
N HIS A 113 -9.48 -8.42 -12.70
CA HIS A 113 -9.53 -8.86 -14.11
C HIS A 113 -9.10 -7.82 -15.15
N THR A 114 -8.89 -6.58 -14.74
CA THR A 114 -8.51 -5.47 -15.60
C THR A 114 -7.02 -5.15 -15.44
N THR A 115 -6.33 -5.73 -14.45
CA THR A 115 -4.89 -5.57 -14.23
C THR A 115 -4.08 -6.19 -15.37
N SER A 116 -3.14 -5.43 -15.94
CA SER A 116 -2.31 -5.84 -17.07
C SER A 116 -0.93 -6.35 -16.65
N ASP A 117 -0.30 -7.15 -17.52
CA ASP A 117 1.07 -7.65 -17.30
C ASP A 117 2.10 -6.52 -17.11
N ALA A 118 1.93 -5.41 -17.83
CA ALA A 118 2.80 -4.23 -17.68
C ALA A 118 2.68 -3.58 -16.29
N GLU A 119 1.49 -3.63 -15.68
CA GLU A 119 1.26 -3.15 -14.32
C GLU A 119 1.88 -4.11 -13.29
N LEU A 120 1.75 -5.42 -13.51
CA LEU A 120 2.42 -6.44 -12.68
C LEU A 120 3.94 -6.30 -12.72
N GLU A 121 4.54 -6.12 -13.90
CA GLU A 121 5.98 -5.89 -14.04
C GLU A 121 6.44 -4.60 -13.36
N ARG A 122 5.61 -3.56 -13.37
CA ARG A 122 5.89 -2.33 -12.61
C ARG A 122 5.81 -2.59 -11.11
N ALA A 123 4.80 -3.30 -10.64
CA ALA A 123 4.63 -3.64 -9.23
C ALA A 123 5.76 -4.53 -8.71
N LYS A 124 6.24 -5.51 -9.48
CA LYS A 124 7.41 -6.36 -9.12
C LYS A 124 8.65 -5.54 -8.78
N ARG A 125 8.87 -4.41 -9.46
CA ARG A 125 9.99 -3.50 -9.14
C ARG A 125 9.83 -2.87 -7.76
N TYR A 126 8.63 -2.40 -7.42
CA TYR A 126 8.35 -1.82 -6.10
C TYR A 126 8.27 -2.88 -5.00
N ALA A 127 7.78 -4.08 -5.30
CA ALA A 127 7.72 -5.19 -4.35
C ALA A 127 9.10 -5.52 -3.77
N ARG A 128 10.13 -5.56 -4.60
CA ARG A 128 11.53 -5.76 -4.15
C ARG A 128 11.99 -4.66 -3.19
N LEU A 129 11.65 -3.40 -3.48
CA LEU A 129 12.00 -2.26 -2.62
C LEU A 129 11.26 -2.31 -1.27
N ILE A 130 9.97 -2.66 -1.31
CA ILE A 130 9.12 -2.81 -0.12
C ILE A 130 9.66 -3.91 0.78
N LEU A 131 9.92 -5.09 0.23
CA LEU A 131 10.47 -6.23 0.96
C LEU A 131 11.83 -5.89 1.58
N ALA A 132 12.71 -5.22 0.82
CA ALA A 132 13.99 -4.76 1.33
C ALA A 132 13.84 -3.77 2.50
N GLU A 133 12.96 -2.78 2.38
CA GLU A 133 12.73 -1.78 3.44
C GLU A 133 12.11 -2.37 4.71
N LEU A 134 11.25 -3.37 4.54
CA LEU A 134 10.64 -4.12 5.65
C LEU A 134 11.60 -5.14 6.28
N GLY A 135 12.78 -5.36 5.70
CA GLY A 135 13.71 -6.41 6.12
C GLY A 135 13.18 -7.83 5.91
N LEU A 136 12.15 -7.98 5.06
CA LEU A 136 11.57 -9.25 4.68
C LEU A 136 12.37 -9.78 3.49
N LYS A 137 13.17 -10.81 3.72
CA LYS A 137 13.80 -11.52 2.60
C LYS A 137 12.70 -12.36 1.95
N GLY A 138 12.26 -11.99 0.75
CA GLY A 138 11.47 -12.88 -0.09
C GLY A 138 12.23 -14.21 -0.16
N VAL A 139 11.65 -15.27 0.41
CA VAL A 139 12.35 -16.53 0.54
C VAL A 139 12.43 -17.15 -0.84
N LYS A 140 13.63 -17.15 -1.40
CA LYS A 140 14.25 -18.33 -2.02
C LYS A 140 15.76 -18.11 -2.20
N ARG A 141 16.53 -19.01 -1.57
CA ARG A 141 17.81 -19.47 -2.12
C ARG A 141 17.53 -20.23 -3.41
#